data_AF-A0A7X7THG0-F1
#
_entry.id   AF-A0A7X7THG0-F1
#
_cell.length_a   1.000
_cell.length_b   1.000
_cell.length_c   1.000
_cell.angle_alpha   90.00
_cell.angle_beta   90.00
_cell.angle_gamma   90.00
#
_symmetry.space_group_name_H-M   'P 1'
#
loop_
_entity.id
_entity.type
_entity.pdbx_description
1 polymer ?
#
loop_
_entity_poly.entity_id
_entity_poly.type
_entity_poly.pdbx_seq_one_letter_code
_entity_poly.pdbx_strand_id
1 'polypeptide(L)'
;MTSDGIREYLWKNAQKDKRILYLAGGCFWGVEGYFKRIPGVLETRTGYANGLTENPTYQEVIGGSGHAETVKIVYNENVIHLEELILHFLRIIDPYSVNRQGNDVGVQYRSGVFYPDETQRQRALAVIQQYETQQRRKTAIEVTPLAGFYDAEDYHQDYLDKNPYGYCHISLRTAAEPLIPYKIHKDGSPDALRLRIGDLAYNVTQNSSTERAFSSIYDNFYERGIYVDIVGGEPLFSSDAKYKSGSGWPSFTRPITADALEYVVDESYGMQRIEVRSRQSGSHLGHVFDDGPRESGSLRYCINGAALRFIPYDAMEREGYGAYRIFVK
;
A
#
# COMPACT_ATOMS: atom_id res chain seq x y z
N MET A 1 8.76 -21.17 -5.96
CA MET A 1 7.60 -20.27 -5.76
C MET A 1 8.01 -18.90 -6.28
N THR A 2 7.16 -18.17 -7.01
CA THR A 2 7.46 -16.78 -7.42
C THR A 2 7.40 -15.85 -6.21
N SER A 3 8.02 -14.67 -6.28
CA SER A 3 7.93 -13.64 -5.22
C SER A 3 6.46 -13.33 -4.87
N ASP A 4 5.59 -13.20 -5.88
CA ASP A 4 4.16 -12.97 -5.68
C ASP A 4 3.47 -14.13 -4.94
N GLY A 5 3.85 -15.38 -5.23
CA GLY A 5 3.33 -16.55 -4.52
C GLY A 5 3.77 -16.62 -3.05
N ILE A 6 5.03 -16.24 -2.76
CA ILE A 6 5.54 -16.17 -1.39
C ILE A 6 4.84 -15.05 -0.62
N ARG A 7 4.68 -13.90 -1.26
CA ARG A 7 3.95 -12.74 -0.73
C ARG A 7 2.51 -13.12 -0.38
N GLU A 8 1.80 -13.77 -1.31
CA GLU A 8 0.44 -14.25 -1.06
C GLU A 8 0.39 -15.26 0.10
N TYR A 9 1.36 -16.18 0.19
CA TYR A 9 1.49 -17.12 1.30
C TYR A 9 1.69 -16.39 2.64
N LEU A 10 2.66 -15.47 2.72
CA LEU A 10 2.96 -14.70 3.93
C LEU A 10 1.73 -13.93 4.40
N TRP A 11 1.01 -13.30 3.47
CA TRP A 11 -0.09 -12.41 3.81
C TRP A 11 -1.43 -13.10 4.05
N LYS A 12 -1.64 -14.27 3.48
CA LYS A 12 -2.77 -15.14 3.84
C LYS A 12 -2.60 -15.73 5.24
N ASN A 13 -1.36 -15.97 5.66
CA ASN A 13 -1.02 -16.59 6.93
C ASN A 13 -0.71 -15.59 8.05
N ALA A 14 -0.32 -14.36 7.72
CA ALA A 14 -0.29 -13.26 8.68
C ALA A 14 -1.65 -13.13 9.35
N GLN A 15 -1.66 -12.99 10.68
CA GLN A 15 -2.90 -12.93 11.46
C GLN A 15 -3.84 -11.89 10.84
N LYS A 16 -5.03 -12.35 10.43
CA LYS A 16 -5.94 -11.64 9.52
C LYS A 16 -6.61 -10.46 10.22
N ASP A 17 -5.96 -9.29 10.24
CA ASP A 17 -6.67 -8.05 10.57
C ASP A 17 -7.44 -7.56 9.35
N LYS A 18 -8.60 -8.19 9.11
CA LYS A 18 -9.49 -7.85 8.00
C LYS A 18 -10.20 -6.53 8.29
N ARG A 19 -10.02 -5.58 7.38
CA ARG A 19 -10.73 -4.31 7.36
C ARG A 19 -11.51 -4.18 6.06
N ILE A 20 -12.52 -3.32 6.07
CA ILE A 20 -13.39 -3.06 4.92
C ILE A 20 -13.38 -1.56 4.64
N LEU A 21 -13.25 -1.20 3.37
CA LEU A 21 -13.35 0.17 2.85
C LEU A 21 -14.33 0.18 1.67
N TYR A 22 -15.08 1.25 1.49
CA TYR A 22 -16.00 1.41 0.37
C TYR A 22 -15.61 2.65 -0.44
N LEU A 23 -15.32 2.47 -1.73
CA LEU A 23 -14.86 3.53 -2.62
C LEU A 23 -15.79 3.66 -3.83
N ALA A 24 -16.34 4.85 -4.03
CA ALA A 24 -17.09 5.23 -5.23
C ALA A 24 -16.21 6.09 -6.12
N GLY A 25 -16.00 5.71 -7.38
CA GLY A 25 -14.98 6.33 -8.23
C GLY A 25 -15.34 6.32 -9.70
N GLY A 26 -16.62 6.47 -10.03
CA GLY A 26 -17.12 6.28 -11.39
C GLY A 26 -17.57 4.85 -11.64
N CYS A 27 -17.52 4.39 -12.89
CA CYS A 27 -17.89 3.03 -13.26
C CYS A 27 -17.11 2.00 -12.42
N PHE A 28 -17.82 1.22 -11.60
CA PHE A 28 -17.18 0.33 -10.63
C PHE A 28 -16.40 -0.83 -11.25
N TRP A 29 -16.55 -1.10 -12.56
CA TRP A 29 -15.87 -2.19 -13.26
C TRP A 29 -14.37 -1.94 -13.30
N GLY A 30 -13.98 -0.71 -13.63
CA GLY A 30 -12.58 -0.30 -13.63
C GLY A 30 -12.00 -0.22 -12.22
N VAL A 31 -12.79 0.30 -11.27
CA VAL A 31 -12.37 0.45 -9.87
C VAL A 31 -12.11 -0.92 -9.24
N GLU A 32 -13.04 -1.87 -9.41
CA GLU A 32 -12.87 -3.25 -8.94
C GLU A 32 -11.68 -3.91 -9.63
N GLY A 33 -11.63 -3.86 -10.96
CA GLY A 33 -10.51 -4.43 -11.73
C GLY A 33 -9.16 -3.90 -11.24
N TYR A 34 -9.07 -2.61 -10.93
CA TYR A 34 -7.84 -2.02 -10.41
C TYR A 34 -7.50 -2.54 -9.01
N PHE A 35 -8.43 -2.44 -8.05
CA PHE A 35 -8.17 -2.80 -6.65
C PHE A 35 -7.93 -4.30 -6.44
N LYS A 36 -8.51 -5.18 -7.26
CA LYS A 36 -8.21 -6.63 -7.24
C LYS A 36 -6.74 -6.95 -7.48
N ARG A 37 -6.01 -6.06 -8.17
CA ARG A 37 -4.59 -6.24 -8.50
C ARG A 37 -3.67 -5.68 -7.40
N ILE A 38 -4.21 -4.99 -6.41
CA ILE A 38 -3.42 -4.34 -5.36
C ILE A 38 -3.01 -5.37 -4.29
N PRO A 39 -1.70 -5.55 -4.08
CA PRO A 39 -1.21 -6.46 -3.05
C PRO A 39 -1.80 -6.12 -1.66
N GLY A 40 -2.38 -7.09 -0.96
CA GLY A 40 -3.02 -6.91 0.36
C GLY A 40 -4.54 -6.76 0.33
N VAL A 41 -5.13 -6.52 -0.85
CA VAL A 41 -6.57 -6.68 -1.07
C VAL A 41 -6.91 -8.17 -1.11
N LEU A 42 -7.93 -8.57 -0.35
CA LEU A 42 -8.35 -9.96 -0.15
C LEU A 42 -9.61 -10.31 -0.94
N GLU A 43 -10.55 -9.36 -1.03
CA GLU A 43 -11.82 -9.52 -1.74
C GLU A 43 -12.32 -8.15 -2.20
N THR A 44 -12.97 -8.12 -3.35
CA THR A 44 -13.72 -6.97 -3.84
C THR A 44 -15.16 -7.36 -4.15
N ARG A 45 -16.09 -6.42 -4.03
CA ARG A 45 -17.48 -6.56 -4.51
C ARG A 45 -17.97 -5.24 -5.07
N THR A 46 -18.61 -5.26 -6.23
CA THR A 46 -19.31 -4.10 -6.79
C THR A 46 -20.71 -3.97 -6.19
N GLY A 47 -21.18 -2.75 -5.97
CA GLY A 47 -22.51 -2.49 -5.43
C GLY A 47 -22.92 -1.03 -5.48
N TYR A 48 -24.05 -0.75 -4.83
CA TYR A 48 -24.70 0.54 -4.81
C TYR A 48 -24.77 1.03 -3.37
N ALA A 49 -24.20 2.21 -3.11
CA ALA A 49 -24.10 2.75 -1.76
C ALA A 49 -24.79 4.11 -1.59
N ASN A 50 -25.26 4.37 -0.38
CA ASN A 50 -25.68 5.69 0.09
C ASN A 50 -26.71 6.41 -0.82
N GLY A 51 -27.68 5.68 -1.36
CA GLY A 51 -28.86 6.24 -2.01
C GLY A 51 -30.11 6.25 -1.13
N LEU A 52 -31.26 6.54 -1.75
CA LEU A 52 -32.51 6.83 -1.04
C LEU A 52 -33.41 5.60 -0.84
N THR A 53 -33.13 4.50 -1.54
CA THR A 53 -33.93 3.27 -1.55
C THR A 53 -33.14 2.06 -1.05
N GLU A 54 -33.84 1.02 -0.61
CA GLU A 54 -33.20 -0.25 -0.24
C GLU A 54 -33.12 -1.20 -1.44
N ASN A 55 -32.04 -1.96 -1.56
CA ASN A 55 -31.81 -2.99 -2.60
C ASN A 55 -32.13 -2.53 -4.03
N PRO A 56 -31.55 -1.41 -4.52
CA PRO A 56 -31.83 -0.92 -5.86
C PRO A 56 -31.29 -1.89 -6.93
N THR A 57 -32.02 -2.00 -8.03
CA THR A 57 -31.53 -2.60 -9.28
C THR A 57 -30.67 -1.62 -10.06
N TYR A 58 -29.84 -2.10 -10.98
CA TYR A 58 -29.06 -1.23 -11.86
C TYR A 58 -29.92 -0.18 -12.59
N GLN A 59 -31.13 -0.56 -13.02
CA GLN A 59 -32.08 0.32 -13.70
C GLN A 59 -32.57 1.47 -12.80
N GLU A 60 -32.77 1.23 -11.51
CA GLU A 60 -33.16 2.26 -10.55
C GLU A 60 -31.97 3.17 -10.20
N VAL A 61 -30.75 2.65 -10.24
CA VAL A 61 -29.52 3.44 -10.04
C VAL A 61 -29.33 4.44 -11.17
N ILE A 62 -29.37 3.98 -12.43
CA ILE A 62 -29.29 4.88 -13.58
C ILE A 62 -30.53 5.79 -13.70
N GLY A 63 -31.67 5.36 -13.15
CA GLY A 63 -32.91 6.12 -13.06
C GLY A 63 -32.92 7.21 -11.98
N GLY A 64 -31.86 7.34 -11.16
CA GLY A 64 -31.72 8.43 -10.21
C GLY A 64 -32.13 8.12 -8.76
N SER A 65 -32.01 6.86 -8.32
CA SER A 65 -32.23 6.47 -6.90
C SER A 65 -31.25 7.11 -5.89
N GLY A 66 -30.24 7.84 -6.37
CA GLY A 66 -29.25 8.56 -5.55
C GLY A 66 -28.07 7.72 -5.08
N HIS A 67 -28.08 6.41 -5.32
CA HIS A 67 -26.96 5.53 -4.99
C HIS A 67 -25.71 5.85 -5.82
N ALA A 68 -24.53 5.62 -5.25
CA ALA A 68 -23.24 5.66 -5.94
C ALA A 68 -22.81 4.24 -6.33
N GLU A 69 -22.31 4.07 -7.55
CA GLU A 69 -21.54 2.88 -7.91
C GLU A 69 -20.28 2.81 -7.04
N THR A 70 -20.18 1.74 -6.25
CA THR A 70 -19.21 1.63 -5.16
C THR A 70 -18.55 0.26 -5.18
N VAL A 71 -17.27 0.20 -4.86
CA VAL A 71 -16.53 -1.04 -4.64
C VAL A 71 -16.28 -1.21 -3.15
N LYS A 72 -16.77 -2.31 -2.59
CA LYS A 72 -16.38 -2.82 -1.28
C LYS A 72 -15.03 -3.52 -1.41
N ILE A 73 -14.06 -3.11 -0.61
CA ILE A 73 -12.70 -3.64 -0.59
C ILE A 73 -12.44 -4.23 0.79
N VAL A 74 -12.23 -5.55 0.85
CA VAL A 74 -11.75 -6.24 2.04
C VAL A 74 -10.23 -6.37 1.93
N TYR A 75 -9.49 -5.89 2.92
CA TYR A 75 -8.03 -5.89 2.90
C TYR A 75 -7.44 -6.34 4.23
N ASN A 76 -6.15 -6.73 4.21
CA ASN A 76 -5.37 -7.03 5.41
C ASN A 76 -4.58 -5.79 5.82
N GLU A 77 -4.95 -5.15 6.93
CA GLU A 77 -4.29 -3.91 7.43
C GLU A 77 -2.82 -4.15 7.85
N ASN A 78 -2.46 -5.40 8.16
CA ASN A 78 -1.07 -5.76 8.44
C ASN A 78 -0.19 -5.83 7.18
N VAL A 79 -0.80 -5.67 5.99
CA VAL A 79 -0.14 -5.77 4.70
C VAL A 79 -0.20 -4.44 3.95
N ILE A 80 -1.41 -3.92 3.76
CA ILE A 80 -1.65 -2.67 3.05
C ILE A 80 -2.33 -1.68 3.98
N HIS A 81 -1.81 -0.45 3.97
CA HIS A 81 -2.37 0.65 4.71
C HIS A 81 -3.66 1.15 4.07
N LEU A 82 -4.62 1.58 4.90
CA LEU A 82 -5.73 2.41 4.42
C LEU A 82 -5.23 3.62 3.62
N GLU A 83 -4.16 4.27 4.09
CA GLU A 83 -3.60 5.44 3.43
C GLU A 83 -3.13 5.12 2.00
N GLU A 84 -2.55 3.93 1.79
CA GLU A 84 -2.12 3.45 0.47
C GLU A 84 -3.32 3.16 -0.43
N LEU A 85 -4.40 2.56 0.08
CA LEU A 85 -5.64 2.36 -0.69
C LEU A 85 -6.25 3.69 -1.16
N ILE A 86 -6.22 4.73 -0.33
CA ILE A 86 -6.75 6.05 -0.69
C ILE A 86 -5.85 6.77 -1.69
N LEU A 87 -4.53 6.60 -1.60
CA LEU A 87 -3.61 7.11 -2.62
C LEU A 87 -3.82 6.39 -3.97
N HIS A 88 -4.03 5.07 -3.95
CA HIS A 88 -4.42 4.30 -5.13
C HIS A 88 -5.74 4.79 -5.74
N PHE A 89 -6.72 5.13 -4.89
CA PHE A 89 -7.98 5.72 -5.32
C PHE A 89 -7.79 7.07 -5.99
N LEU A 90 -7.04 7.99 -5.36
CA LEU A 90 -6.71 9.30 -5.92
C LEU A 90 -5.96 9.21 -7.26
N ARG A 91 -5.19 8.13 -7.50
CA ARG A 91 -4.48 7.89 -8.76
C ARG A 91 -5.43 7.61 -9.94
N ILE A 92 -6.55 6.95 -9.69
CA ILE A 92 -7.40 6.39 -10.75
C ILE A 92 -8.66 7.20 -11.06
N ILE A 93 -8.96 8.23 -10.25
CA ILE A 93 -10.09 9.13 -10.47
C ILE A 93 -9.62 10.53 -10.89
N ASP A 94 -10.52 11.33 -11.46
CA ASP A 94 -10.44 12.78 -11.39
C ASP A 94 -11.00 13.25 -10.04
N PRO A 95 -10.16 13.68 -9.08
CA PRO A 95 -10.61 14.02 -7.74
C PRO A 95 -11.33 15.38 -7.68
N TYR A 96 -11.36 16.14 -8.78
CA TYR A 96 -11.99 17.46 -8.83
C TYR A 96 -13.35 17.44 -9.55
N SER A 97 -13.65 16.34 -10.24
CA SER A 97 -14.88 16.18 -10.99
C SER A 97 -16.08 15.93 -10.06
N VAL A 98 -17.20 16.59 -10.36
CA VAL A 98 -18.47 16.44 -9.63
C VAL A 98 -19.41 15.58 -10.49
N ASN A 99 -19.90 14.47 -9.92
CA ASN A 99 -20.87 13.57 -10.56
C ASN A 99 -20.46 13.10 -11.96
N ARG A 100 -19.17 12.84 -12.16
CA ARG A 100 -18.61 12.37 -13.44
C ARG A 100 -17.24 11.74 -13.24
N GLN A 101 -16.95 10.67 -13.98
CA GLN A 101 -15.61 10.12 -14.16
C GLN A 101 -15.44 9.66 -15.61
N GLY A 102 -14.43 10.18 -16.30
CA GLY A 102 -14.28 9.94 -17.74
C GLY A 102 -15.51 10.37 -18.56
N ASN A 103 -16.10 9.41 -19.26
CA ASN A 103 -17.32 9.62 -20.06
C ASN A 103 -18.61 9.34 -19.28
N ASP A 104 -18.51 8.80 -18.07
CA ASP A 104 -19.64 8.39 -17.24
C ASP A 104 -20.12 9.60 -16.43
N VAL A 105 -21.36 10.05 -16.64
CA VAL A 105 -21.94 11.28 -16.05
C VAL A 105 -23.21 10.94 -15.28
N GLY A 106 -23.29 11.40 -14.04
CA GLY A 106 -24.43 11.17 -13.15
C GLY A 106 -24.02 11.09 -11.69
N VAL A 107 -25.00 11.24 -10.79
CA VAL A 107 -24.80 11.16 -9.33
C VAL A 107 -24.29 9.77 -8.92
N GLN A 108 -24.62 8.73 -9.68
CA GLN A 108 -24.11 7.39 -9.49
C GLN A 108 -22.60 7.26 -9.74
N TYR A 109 -21.99 8.21 -10.45
CA TYR A 109 -20.55 8.25 -10.75
C TYR A 109 -19.78 9.29 -9.92
N ARG A 110 -20.39 9.79 -8.82
CA ARG A 110 -19.70 10.70 -7.90
C ARG A 110 -18.53 9.99 -7.20
N SER A 111 -17.52 10.76 -6.83
CA SER A 111 -16.36 10.26 -6.09
C SER A 111 -16.61 10.32 -4.59
N GLY A 112 -16.43 9.21 -3.88
CA GLY A 112 -16.69 9.11 -2.46
C GLY A 112 -15.88 8.04 -1.73
N VAL A 113 -15.55 8.32 -0.48
CA VAL A 113 -14.97 7.38 0.49
C VAL A 113 -16.00 7.16 1.59
N PHE A 114 -16.61 5.97 1.62
CA PHE A 114 -17.62 5.62 2.61
C PHE A 114 -17.00 4.77 3.72
N TYR A 115 -17.00 5.29 4.94
CA TYR A 115 -16.33 4.65 6.08
C TYR A 115 -17.32 3.92 7.00
N PRO A 116 -16.95 2.76 7.57
CA PRO A 116 -17.77 2.06 8.55
C PRO A 116 -17.57 2.59 9.98
N ASP A 117 -16.47 3.28 10.25
CA ASP A 117 -16.12 3.77 11.59
C ASP A 117 -15.33 5.09 11.57
N GLU A 118 -15.30 5.76 12.72
CA GLU A 118 -14.69 7.08 12.90
C GLU A 118 -13.15 7.05 12.78
N THR A 119 -12.50 5.93 13.10
CA THR A 119 -11.04 5.82 12.94
C THR A 119 -10.67 5.83 11.46
N GLN A 120 -11.44 5.12 10.63
CA GLN A 120 -11.24 5.14 9.18
C GLN A 120 -11.53 6.53 8.59
N ARG A 121 -12.56 7.23 9.08
CA ARG A 121 -12.84 8.64 8.68
C ARG A 121 -11.64 9.55 8.91
N GLN A 122 -11.07 9.56 10.11
CA GLN A 122 -9.97 10.47 10.46
C GLN A 122 -8.75 10.24 9.57
N ARG A 123 -8.39 8.96 9.35
CA ARG A 123 -7.29 8.58 8.48
C ARG A 123 -7.55 8.96 7.01
N ALA A 124 -8.77 8.74 6.51
CA ALA A 124 -9.13 9.09 5.15
C ALA A 124 -9.08 10.60 4.89
N LEU A 125 -9.62 11.38 5.84
CA LEU A 125 -9.54 12.84 5.79
C LEU A 125 -8.09 13.34 5.82
N ALA A 126 -7.22 12.74 6.63
CA ALA A 126 -5.82 13.14 6.69
C ALA A 126 -5.12 12.99 5.32
N VAL A 127 -5.34 11.87 4.62
CA VAL A 127 -4.76 11.65 3.28
C VAL A 127 -5.31 12.65 2.26
N ILE A 128 -6.63 12.86 2.23
CA ILE A 128 -7.26 13.79 1.30
C ILE A 128 -6.82 15.23 1.58
N GLN A 129 -6.77 15.66 2.84
CA GLN A 129 -6.30 17.01 3.20
C GLN A 129 -4.83 17.22 2.84
N GLN A 130 -3.98 16.21 3.02
CA GLN A 130 -2.60 16.28 2.57
C GLN A 130 -2.52 16.43 1.06
N TYR A 131 -3.29 15.63 0.31
CA TYR A 131 -3.37 15.73 -1.15
C TYR A 131 -3.83 17.13 -1.59
N GLU A 132 -4.93 17.65 -1.01
CA GLU A 132 -5.43 19.00 -1.30
C GLU A 132 -4.39 20.09 -1.01
N THR A 133 -3.63 19.94 0.07
CA THR A 133 -2.54 20.86 0.45
C THR A 133 -1.43 20.85 -0.60
N GLN A 134 -1.00 19.66 -1.02
CA GLN A 134 0.05 19.48 -2.03
C GLN A 134 -0.38 20.02 -3.40
N GLN A 135 -1.63 19.77 -3.80
CA GLN A 135 -2.19 20.23 -5.07
C GLN A 135 -2.67 21.69 -5.02
N ARG A 136 -2.71 22.29 -3.82
CA ARG A 136 -3.28 23.64 -3.57
C ARG A 136 -4.69 23.79 -4.13
N ARG A 137 -5.48 22.72 -4.08
CA ARG A 137 -6.82 22.65 -4.68
C ARG A 137 -7.68 21.66 -3.91
N LYS A 138 -8.91 22.06 -3.57
CA LYS A 138 -9.88 21.18 -2.93
C LYS A 138 -10.42 20.13 -3.90
N THR A 139 -10.61 18.93 -3.39
CA THR A 139 -11.25 17.82 -4.10
C THR A 139 -12.77 17.92 -4.02
N ALA A 140 -13.45 17.22 -4.92
CA ALA A 140 -14.89 16.99 -4.91
C ALA A 140 -15.27 15.66 -4.22
N ILE A 141 -14.30 14.95 -3.64
CA ILE A 141 -14.48 13.64 -3.02
C ILE A 141 -15.26 13.82 -1.72
N GLU A 142 -16.39 13.14 -1.58
CA GLU A 142 -17.12 13.10 -0.32
C GLU A 142 -16.52 12.05 0.64
N VAL A 143 -16.42 12.39 1.92
CA VAL A 143 -16.00 11.44 2.97
C VAL A 143 -17.12 11.35 4.00
N THR A 144 -17.98 10.36 3.84
CA THR A 144 -19.24 10.23 4.57
C THR A 144 -19.40 8.85 5.19
N PRO A 145 -20.20 8.69 6.25
CA PRO A 145 -20.42 7.38 6.83
C PRO A 145 -21.14 6.48 5.80
N LEU A 146 -20.86 5.18 5.85
CA LEU A 146 -21.62 4.21 5.07
C LEU A 146 -23.02 4.07 5.68
N ALA A 147 -24.04 4.54 4.95
CA ALA A 147 -25.45 4.42 5.34
C ALA A 147 -26.04 3.07 4.90
N GLY A 148 -25.63 2.57 3.74
CA GLY A 148 -26.06 1.28 3.21
C GLY A 148 -25.25 0.89 1.98
N PHE A 149 -25.08 -0.42 1.77
CA PHE A 149 -24.42 -1.00 0.60
C PHE A 149 -25.20 -2.24 0.15
N TYR A 150 -25.55 -2.26 -1.13
CA TYR A 150 -26.31 -3.34 -1.75
C TYR A 150 -25.47 -3.93 -2.89
N ASP A 151 -25.29 -5.25 -2.87
CA ASP A 151 -24.53 -5.94 -3.91
C ASP A 151 -25.16 -5.70 -5.29
N ALA A 152 -24.34 -5.36 -6.27
CA ALA A 152 -24.78 -5.31 -7.65
C ALA A 152 -25.00 -6.74 -8.17
N GLU A 153 -25.78 -6.85 -9.24
CA GLU A 153 -26.12 -8.11 -9.90
C GLU A 153 -24.86 -8.89 -10.32
N ASP A 154 -24.94 -10.22 -10.36
CA ASP A 154 -23.80 -11.11 -10.64
C ASP A 154 -23.07 -10.82 -11.96
N TYR A 155 -23.74 -10.21 -12.93
CA TYR A 155 -23.12 -9.84 -14.20
C TYR A 155 -22.19 -8.62 -14.07
N HIS A 156 -22.33 -7.79 -13.04
CA HIS A 156 -21.42 -6.68 -12.73
C HIS A 156 -20.19 -7.11 -11.94
N GLN A 157 -20.32 -8.15 -11.10
CA GLN A 157 -19.22 -8.68 -10.29
C GLN A 157 -18.11 -9.22 -11.21
N ASP A 158 -16.86 -8.87 -10.97
CA ASP A 158 -15.71 -9.33 -11.75
C ASP A 158 -15.85 -9.08 -13.26
N TYR A 159 -16.55 -8.00 -13.64
CA TYR A 159 -16.95 -7.77 -15.03
C TYR A 159 -15.78 -7.80 -16.02
N LEU A 160 -14.63 -7.18 -15.68
CA LEU A 160 -13.45 -7.13 -16.55
C LEU A 160 -12.66 -8.44 -16.58
N ASP A 161 -12.87 -9.34 -15.61
CA ASP A 161 -12.30 -10.69 -15.69
C ASP A 161 -13.14 -11.57 -16.62
N LYS A 162 -14.47 -11.40 -16.60
CA LYS A 162 -15.42 -12.05 -17.51
C LYS A 162 -15.34 -11.49 -18.93
N ASN A 163 -15.06 -10.19 -19.05
CA ASN A 163 -15.01 -9.44 -20.29
C ASN A 163 -13.70 -8.64 -20.39
N PRO A 164 -12.57 -9.27 -20.78
CA PRO A 164 -11.25 -8.63 -20.78
C PRO A 164 -11.12 -7.39 -21.66
N TYR A 165 -11.98 -7.24 -22.67
CA TYR A 165 -12.06 -6.08 -23.57
C TYR A 165 -13.28 -5.20 -23.29
N GLY A 166 -13.91 -5.38 -22.13
CA GLY A 166 -15.03 -4.57 -21.66
C GLY A 166 -14.63 -3.10 -21.46
N TYR A 167 -15.64 -2.25 -21.33
CA TYR A 167 -15.43 -0.83 -21.09
C TYR A 167 -14.68 -0.59 -19.77
N CYS A 168 -13.60 0.19 -19.83
CA CYS A 168 -12.85 0.63 -18.67
C CYS A 168 -12.16 1.97 -18.99
N HIS A 169 -12.53 3.03 -18.28
CA HIS A 169 -11.88 4.34 -18.41
C HIS A 169 -10.57 4.43 -17.59
N ILE A 170 -10.31 3.45 -16.71
CA ILE A 170 -9.14 3.38 -15.84
C ILE A 170 -8.05 2.54 -16.50
N SER A 171 -6.80 3.00 -16.47
CA SER A 171 -5.66 2.19 -16.89
C SER A 171 -5.32 1.16 -15.81
N LEU A 172 -5.78 -0.09 -15.96
CA LEU A 172 -5.50 -1.16 -14.98
C LEU A 172 -4.01 -1.47 -14.81
N ARG A 173 -3.16 -1.07 -15.76
CA ARG A 173 -1.71 -1.28 -15.70
C ARG A 173 -1.05 -0.47 -14.60
N THR A 174 -1.62 0.69 -14.23
CA THR A 174 -1.04 1.56 -13.20
C THR A 174 -1.10 0.95 -11.80
N ALA A 175 -1.85 -0.15 -11.61
CA ALA A 175 -1.84 -0.93 -10.38
C ALA A 175 -0.47 -1.58 -10.10
N ALA A 176 0.32 -1.86 -11.15
CA ALA A 176 1.66 -2.45 -11.04
C ALA A 176 2.78 -1.40 -11.01
N GLU A 177 2.45 -0.12 -11.20
CA GLU A 177 3.41 0.98 -11.18
C GLU A 177 3.59 1.52 -9.76
N PRO A 178 4.81 1.95 -9.35
CA PRO A 178 5.05 2.52 -8.02
C PRO A 178 4.07 3.67 -7.72
N LEU A 179 3.39 3.61 -6.58
CA LEU A 179 2.33 4.56 -6.23
C LEU A 179 2.86 5.96 -5.94
N ILE A 180 3.96 6.04 -5.19
CA ILE A 180 4.56 7.30 -4.76
C ILE A 180 5.95 7.41 -5.38
N PRO A 181 6.21 8.43 -6.21
CA PRO A 181 7.53 8.61 -6.81
C PRO A 181 8.57 8.97 -5.75
N TYR A 182 9.80 8.52 -5.95
CA TYR A 182 10.97 8.91 -5.18
C TYR A 182 12.19 9.00 -6.10
N LYS A 183 13.23 9.67 -5.63
CA LYS A 183 14.48 9.80 -6.39
C LYS A 183 15.30 8.52 -6.23
N ILE A 184 15.50 7.81 -7.33
CA ILE A 184 16.38 6.65 -7.36
C ILE A 184 17.83 7.13 -7.49
N HIS A 185 18.67 6.74 -6.54
CA HIS A 185 20.10 6.89 -6.63
C HIS A 185 20.70 5.75 -7.47
N LYS A 186 21.55 6.10 -8.44
CA LYS A 186 22.29 5.13 -9.25
C LYS A 186 23.76 5.46 -9.22
N ASP A 187 24.57 4.57 -8.66
CA ASP A 187 26.01 4.68 -8.76
C ASP A 187 26.48 4.11 -10.10
N GLY A 188 27.40 4.80 -10.77
CA GLY A 188 27.88 4.40 -12.09
C GLY A 188 28.74 3.14 -12.11
N SER A 189 29.18 2.64 -10.94
CA SER A 189 29.97 1.41 -10.81
C SER A 189 29.87 0.79 -9.41
N PRO A 190 30.19 -0.51 -9.25
CA PRO A 190 30.29 -1.17 -7.94
C PRO A 190 31.26 -0.48 -6.97
N ASP A 191 32.40 0.01 -7.45
CA ASP A 191 33.38 0.71 -6.61
C ASP A 191 32.85 2.06 -6.11
N ALA A 192 32.13 2.81 -6.96
CA ALA A 192 31.50 4.07 -6.56
C ALA A 192 30.42 3.82 -5.49
N LEU A 193 29.59 2.78 -5.66
CA LEU A 193 28.63 2.35 -4.64
C LEU A 193 29.34 2.02 -3.33
N ARG A 194 30.35 1.15 -3.38
CA ARG A 194 31.13 0.72 -2.20
C ARG A 194 31.77 1.89 -1.46
N LEU A 195 32.32 2.88 -2.18
CA LEU A 195 32.87 4.10 -1.58
C LEU A 195 31.79 4.94 -0.88
N ARG A 196 30.57 5.01 -1.43
CA ARG A 196 29.47 5.80 -0.87
C ARG A 196 28.86 5.18 0.38
N ILE A 197 28.61 3.86 0.35
CA ILE A 197 27.86 3.18 1.42
C ILE A 197 28.77 2.42 2.41
N GLY A 198 30.05 2.23 2.05
CA GLY A 198 31.02 1.50 2.85
C GLY A 198 30.94 -0.02 2.68
N ASP A 199 32.00 -0.71 3.12
CA ASP A 199 32.19 -2.14 2.90
C ASP A 199 31.12 -3.03 3.54
N LEU A 200 30.68 -2.69 4.76
CA LEU A 200 29.67 -3.48 5.46
C LEU A 200 28.33 -3.43 4.72
N ALA A 201 27.85 -2.22 4.40
CA ALA A 201 26.60 -2.03 3.67
C ALA A 201 26.67 -2.66 2.27
N TYR A 202 27.81 -2.52 1.58
CA TYR A 202 28.03 -3.14 0.29
C TYR A 202 27.93 -4.67 0.37
N ASN A 203 28.61 -5.30 1.32
CA ASN A 203 28.56 -6.75 1.48
C ASN A 203 27.19 -7.26 1.90
N VAL A 204 26.49 -6.54 2.78
CA VAL A 204 25.11 -6.87 3.15
C VAL A 204 24.21 -6.79 1.92
N THR A 205 24.15 -5.64 1.25
CA THR A 205 23.17 -5.38 0.18
C THR A 205 23.47 -6.14 -1.11
N GLN A 206 24.75 -6.27 -1.50
CA GLN A 206 25.14 -6.86 -2.79
C GLN A 206 25.53 -8.34 -2.68
N ASN A 207 26.12 -8.75 -1.56
CA ASN A 207 26.66 -10.10 -1.35
C ASN A 207 25.84 -10.92 -0.34
N SER A 208 24.64 -10.46 0.02
CA SER A 208 23.72 -11.13 0.95
C SER A 208 24.38 -11.52 2.28
N SER A 209 25.33 -10.71 2.74
CA SER A 209 25.95 -10.88 4.06
C SER A 209 25.00 -10.40 5.16
N THR A 210 25.26 -10.81 6.39
CA THR A 210 24.50 -10.37 7.57
C THR A 210 25.42 -9.65 8.54
N GLU A 211 25.04 -8.45 8.99
CA GLU A 211 25.77 -7.72 10.02
C GLU A 211 25.68 -8.44 11.37
N ARG A 212 26.62 -8.15 12.28
CA ARG A 212 26.60 -8.78 13.61
C ARG A 212 25.40 -8.29 14.40
N ALA A 213 24.74 -9.20 15.13
CA ALA A 213 23.67 -8.84 16.06
C ALA A 213 24.12 -7.74 17.04
N PHE A 214 23.22 -6.82 17.37
CA PHE A 214 23.39 -5.67 18.26
C PHE A 214 24.45 -4.64 17.83
N SER A 215 25.00 -4.76 16.61
CA SER A 215 26.06 -3.86 16.14
C SER A 215 25.53 -2.60 15.44
N SER A 216 24.34 -2.69 14.84
CA SER A 216 23.72 -1.54 14.17
C SER A 216 23.12 -0.56 15.17
N ILE A 217 23.33 0.73 14.90
CA ILE A 217 22.67 1.81 15.63
C ILE A 217 21.14 1.69 15.54
N TYR A 218 20.60 1.10 14.48
CA TYR A 218 19.17 1.01 14.25
C TYR A 218 18.47 -0.09 15.06
N ASP A 219 19.20 -1.01 15.70
CA ASP A 219 18.61 -2.02 16.57
C ASP A 219 17.82 -1.36 17.73
N ASN A 220 18.50 -0.51 18.51
CA ASN A 220 17.89 0.24 19.62
C ASN A 220 17.63 1.73 19.27
N PHE A 221 17.00 1.97 18.13
CA PHE A 221 16.65 3.30 17.64
C PHE A 221 15.16 3.38 17.29
N TYR A 222 14.46 4.42 17.78
CA TYR A 222 13.00 4.55 17.66
C TYR A 222 12.57 5.98 17.34
N GLU A 223 13.45 6.75 16.70
CA GLU A 223 13.09 8.10 16.26
C GLU A 223 12.03 8.05 15.15
N ARG A 224 11.23 9.12 15.09
CA ARG A 224 10.12 9.26 14.15
C ARG A 224 10.62 9.59 12.74
N GLY A 225 10.27 8.77 11.76
CA GLY A 225 10.73 8.92 10.38
C GLY A 225 10.57 7.67 9.54
N ILE A 226 11.33 7.56 8.46
CA ILE A 226 11.33 6.39 7.57
C ILE A 226 12.72 5.80 7.41
N TYR A 227 12.78 4.51 7.09
CA TYR A 227 13.98 3.79 6.71
C TYR A 227 13.93 3.54 5.21
N VAL A 228 14.93 4.04 4.50
CA VAL A 228 15.09 3.88 3.05
C VAL A 228 16.25 2.94 2.75
N ASP A 229 16.24 2.32 1.57
CA ASP A 229 17.39 1.56 1.08
C ASP A 229 18.61 2.48 0.95
N ILE A 230 19.73 2.09 1.56
CA ILE A 230 20.99 2.83 1.48
C ILE A 230 21.54 2.91 0.04
N VAL A 231 21.19 1.95 -0.81
CA VAL A 231 21.59 1.87 -2.22
C VAL A 231 20.77 2.85 -3.06
N GLY A 232 19.48 2.56 -3.27
CA GLY A 232 18.65 3.31 -4.20
C GLY A 232 17.86 4.47 -3.59
N GLY A 233 17.74 4.55 -2.27
CA GLY A 233 16.90 5.53 -1.57
C GLY A 233 15.40 5.17 -1.58
N GLU A 234 15.02 3.96 -1.98
CA GLU A 234 13.62 3.56 -1.95
C GLU A 234 13.09 3.44 -0.52
N PRO A 235 11.91 3.98 -0.17
CA PRO A 235 11.32 3.81 1.15
C PRO A 235 10.94 2.36 1.40
N LEU A 236 11.39 1.81 2.54
CA LEU A 236 11.19 0.41 2.88
C LEU A 236 10.27 0.25 4.09
N PHE A 237 10.53 1.01 5.16
CA PHE A 237 9.81 0.88 6.42
C PHE A 237 9.51 2.23 7.06
N SER A 238 8.37 2.33 7.74
CA SER A 238 8.06 3.44 8.64
C SER A 238 8.54 3.14 10.06
N SER A 239 8.90 4.18 10.82
CA SER A 239 9.15 4.06 12.27
C SER A 239 7.96 3.48 13.03
N ASP A 240 6.73 3.69 12.54
CA ASP A 240 5.49 3.16 13.15
C ASP A 240 5.44 1.64 13.18
N ALA A 241 6.08 1.00 12.20
CA ALA A 241 6.13 -0.45 12.11
C ALA A 241 7.30 -1.04 12.91
N LYS A 242 8.23 -0.20 13.41
CA LYS A 242 9.41 -0.66 14.13
C LYS A 242 9.06 -1.00 15.58
N TYR A 243 9.61 -2.11 16.08
CA TYR A 243 9.38 -2.52 17.47
C TYR A 243 10.61 -3.19 18.09
N LYS A 244 10.60 -3.31 19.42
CA LYS A 244 11.67 -3.95 20.18
C LYS A 244 11.52 -5.48 20.13
N SER A 245 12.22 -6.09 19.18
CA SER A 245 12.25 -7.55 18.98
C SER A 245 13.20 -8.28 19.93
N GLY A 246 14.36 -7.68 20.24
CA GLY A 246 15.43 -8.36 20.99
C GLY A 246 16.29 -9.32 20.16
N SER A 247 16.02 -9.45 18.86
CA SER A 247 16.82 -10.26 17.93
C SER A 247 18.25 -9.74 17.69
N GLY A 248 18.50 -8.45 17.93
CA GLY A 248 19.76 -7.77 17.65
C GLY A 248 19.83 -7.10 16.27
N TRP A 249 18.74 -7.12 15.51
CA TRP A 249 18.59 -6.38 14.26
C TRP A 249 17.31 -5.53 14.29
N PRO A 250 17.28 -4.36 13.63
CA PRO A 250 16.06 -3.58 13.49
C PRO A 250 14.94 -4.45 12.91
N SER A 251 13.83 -4.48 13.65
CA SER A 251 12.70 -5.36 13.37
C SER A 251 11.44 -4.54 13.11
N PHE A 252 10.73 -4.89 12.05
CA PHE A 252 9.49 -4.23 11.64
C PHE A 252 8.35 -5.23 11.51
N THR A 253 7.12 -4.77 11.67
CA THR A 253 5.92 -5.62 11.54
C THR A 253 5.42 -5.71 10.11
N ARG A 254 5.72 -4.71 9.26
CA ARG A 254 5.29 -4.61 7.86
C ARG A 254 6.09 -3.57 7.07
N PRO A 255 6.15 -3.67 5.73
CA PRO A 255 6.73 -2.63 4.88
C PRO A 255 5.93 -1.32 4.91
N ILE A 256 6.52 -0.25 4.39
CA ILE A 256 5.88 1.06 4.27
C ILE A 256 4.77 1.10 3.20
N THR A 257 4.93 0.33 2.12
CA THR A 257 3.90 0.08 1.10
C THR A 257 3.88 -1.41 0.74
N ALA A 258 2.75 -1.90 0.25
CA ALA A 258 2.59 -3.32 -0.06
C ALA A 258 3.52 -3.80 -1.19
N ASP A 259 4.03 -2.87 -2.02
CA ASP A 259 4.94 -3.12 -3.12
C ASP A 259 6.43 -2.84 -2.81
N ALA A 260 6.80 -2.34 -1.62
CA ALA A 260 8.18 -1.93 -1.33
C ALA A 260 9.22 -3.07 -1.37
N LEU A 261 8.80 -4.31 -1.15
CA LEU A 261 9.69 -5.46 -0.91
C LEU A 261 9.48 -6.60 -1.92
N GLU A 262 10.56 -7.32 -2.21
CA GLU A 262 10.56 -8.61 -2.90
C GLU A 262 10.96 -9.74 -1.95
N TYR A 263 10.41 -10.93 -2.23
CA TYR A 263 10.56 -12.11 -1.38
C TYR A 263 11.16 -13.25 -2.18
N VAL A 264 12.19 -13.88 -1.62
CA VAL A 264 12.92 -14.99 -2.25
C VAL A 264 13.03 -16.14 -1.27
N VAL A 265 12.85 -17.38 -1.73
CA VAL A 265 13.11 -18.56 -0.90
C VAL A 265 14.62 -18.67 -0.68
N ASP A 266 15.04 -18.74 0.58
CA ASP A 266 16.43 -18.93 0.97
C ASP A 266 16.61 -20.28 1.67
N GLU A 267 17.37 -21.17 1.04
CA GLU A 267 17.71 -22.51 1.54
C GLU A 267 19.14 -22.58 2.13
N SER A 268 19.81 -21.43 2.24
CA SER A 268 21.18 -21.34 2.73
C SER A 268 21.30 -21.83 4.17
N TYR A 269 22.49 -22.35 4.52
CA TYR A 269 22.80 -22.84 5.86
C TYR A 269 21.87 -23.97 6.37
N GLY A 270 21.20 -24.69 5.45
CA GLY A 270 20.33 -25.82 5.79
C GLY A 270 18.99 -25.41 6.43
N MET A 271 18.63 -24.13 6.36
CA MET A 271 17.35 -23.60 6.84
C MET A 271 16.44 -23.25 5.67
N GLN A 272 15.13 -23.31 5.85
CA GLN A 272 14.17 -22.69 4.93
C GLN A 272 13.70 -21.36 5.50
N ARG A 273 14.09 -20.27 4.85
CA ARG A 273 13.73 -18.90 5.25
C ARG A 273 13.19 -18.14 4.05
N ILE A 274 12.59 -16.99 4.32
CA ILE A 274 12.19 -16.06 3.27
C ILE A 274 13.10 -14.85 3.35
N GLU A 275 13.98 -14.72 2.36
CA GLU A 275 14.79 -13.53 2.16
C GLU A 275 13.91 -12.36 1.73
N VAL A 276 14.23 -11.18 2.26
CA VAL A 276 13.60 -9.91 1.92
C VAL A 276 14.61 -9.05 1.17
N ARG A 277 14.22 -8.58 -0.01
CA ARG A 277 14.99 -7.65 -0.84
C ARG A 277 14.23 -6.36 -1.10
N SER A 278 14.95 -5.29 -1.37
CA SER A 278 14.34 -4.05 -1.87
C SER A 278 13.90 -4.25 -3.31
N ARG A 279 12.70 -3.77 -3.68
CA ARG A 279 12.10 -4.09 -4.98
C ARG A 279 12.83 -3.44 -6.15
N GLN A 280 13.23 -2.18 -6.04
CA GLN A 280 13.85 -1.48 -7.16
C GLN A 280 15.35 -1.72 -7.25
N SER A 281 16.05 -1.73 -6.12
CA SER A 281 17.52 -1.86 -6.11
C SER A 281 17.99 -3.31 -6.04
N GLY A 282 17.11 -4.24 -5.65
CA GLY A 282 17.45 -5.66 -5.47
C GLY A 282 18.36 -5.92 -4.27
N SER A 283 18.54 -4.93 -3.38
CA SER A 283 19.41 -5.01 -2.22
C SER A 283 18.93 -6.10 -1.28
N HIS A 284 19.82 -6.99 -0.86
CA HIS A 284 19.54 -7.87 0.27
C HIS A 284 19.32 -7.03 1.54
N LEU A 285 18.17 -7.21 2.17
CA LEU A 285 17.80 -6.50 3.39
C LEU A 285 17.91 -7.41 4.61
N GLY A 286 17.42 -8.66 4.50
CA GLY A 286 17.41 -9.62 5.59
C GLY A 286 16.37 -10.70 5.35
N HIS A 287 15.60 -11.04 6.38
CA HIS A 287 14.62 -12.14 6.33
C HIS A 287 13.32 -11.76 7.04
N VAL A 288 12.22 -12.41 6.65
CA VAL A 288 10.92 -12.30 7.33
C VAL A 288 10.55 -13.62 8.00
N PHE A 289 10.01 -13.50 9.21
CA PHE A 289 9.59 -14.61 10.07
C PHE A 289 8.14 -14.41 10.53
N ASP A 290 7.49 -15.47 11.01
CA ASP A 290 6.12 -15.49 11.52
C ASP A 290 6.03 -15.48 13.06
N ASP A 291 7.10 -15.02 13.72
CA ASP A 291 7.27 -14.93 15.17
C ASP A 291 7.16 -13.48 15.71
N GLY A 292 6.59 -12.57 14.94
CA GLY A 292 6.36 -11.17 15.31
C GLY A 292 5.19 -10.97 16.28
N PRO A 293 4.92 -9.71 16.68
CA PRO A 293 3.80 -9.36 17.55
C PRO A 293 2.45 -9.76 16.92
N ARG A 294 1.63 -10.49 17.68
CA ARG A 294 0.36 -11.06 17.20
C ARG A 294 -0.63 -9.98 16.78
N GLU A 295 -0.69 -8.91 17.56
CA GLU A 295 -1.52 -7.73 17.33
C GLU A 295 -1.17 -6.98 16.04
N SER A 296 0.00 -7.24 15.44
CA SER A 296 0.48 -6.60 14.21
C SER A 296 0.69 -7.61 13.07
N GLY A 297 -0.04 -8.73 13.07
CA GLY A 297 -0.03 -9.70 11.98
C GLY A 297 1.00 -10.82 12.12
N SER A 298 1.74 -10.88 13.22
CA SER A 298 2.77 -11.89 13.53
C SER A 298 3.98 -11.92 12.59
N LEU A 299 4.10 -11.00 11.63
CA LEU A 299 5.30 -10.93 10.80
C LEU A 299 6.39 -10.13 11.49
N ARG A 300 7.62 -10.64 11.40
CA ARG A 300 8.84 -9.95 11.83
C ARG A 300 9.79 -9.84 10.65
N TYR A 301 9.91 -8.63 10.12
CA TYR A 301 10.91 -8.25 9.14
C TYR A 301 12.21 -7.93 9.89
N CYS A 302 13.15 -8.88 9.88
CA CYS A 302 14.44 -8.79 10.56
C CYS A 302 15.48 -8.27 9.55
N ILE A 303 15.81 -6.99 9.64
CA ILE A 303 16.54 -6.27 8.58
C ILE A 303 17.92 -5.89 9.08
N ASN A 304 18.94 -6.00 8.23
CA ASN A 304 20.26 -5.46 8.52
C ASN A 304 20.18 -3.93 8.53
N GLY A 305 20.59 -3.28 9.62
CA GLY A 305 20.62 -1.83 9.67
C GLY A 305 21.65 -1.23 8.71
N ALA A 306 22.72 -1.94 8.37
CA ALA A 306 23.66 -1.55 7.32
C ALA A 306 23.04 -1.45 5.92
N ALA A 307 21.87 -2.07 5.67
CA ALA A 307 21.12 -1.91 4.43
C ALA A 307 20.20 -0.68 4.42
N LEU A 308 20.07 0.00 5.57
CA LEU A 308 19.12 1.09 5.77
C LEU A 308 19.81 2.43 5.93
N ARG A 309 19.11 3.49 5.50
CA ARG A 309 19.37 4.87 5.89
C ARG A 309 18.11 5.46 6.51
N PHE A 310 18.22 6.00 7.71
CA PHE A 310 17.07 6.65 8.37
C PHE A 310 16.91 8.11 7.91
N ILE A 311 15.67 8.53 7.68
CA ILE A 311 15.25 9.90 7.37
C ILE A 311 14.32 10.40 8.47
N PRO A 312 14.75 11.36 9.31
CA PRO A 312 13.90 11.96 10.32
C PRO A 312 12.66 12.60 9.69
N TYR A 313 11.52 12.53 10.39
CA TYR A 313 10.23 13.05 9.90
C TYR A 313 10.32 14.50 9.40
N ASP A 314 11.02 15.37 10.14
CA ASP A 314 11.16 16.79 9.80
C ASP A 314 12.08 17.05 8.60
N ALA A 315 12.90 16.06 8.20
CA ALA A 315 13.75 16.11 7.02
C ALA A 315 13.09 15.53 5.77
N MET A 316 12.02 14.73 5.91
CA MET A 316 11.39 14.00 4.81
C MET A 316 10.99 14.92 3.65
N GLU A 317 10.37 16.07 3.93
CA GLU A 317 9.94 17.02 2.90
C GLU A 317 11.13 17.52 2.07
N ARG A 318 12.18 18.01 2.76
CA ARG A 318 13.39 18.58 2.14
C ARG A 318 14.19 17.53 1.37
N GLU A 319 14.19 16.28 1.83
CA GLU A 319 14.88 15.17 1.18
C GLU A 319 14.06 14.50 0.05
N GLY A 320 12.83 14.97 -0.22
CA GLY A 320 12.01 14.48 -1.32
C GLY A 320 11.11 13.28 -0.97
N TYR A 321 10.89 13.02 0.31
CA TYR A 321 10.02 11.97 0.85
C TYR A 321 8.72 12.52 1.46
N GLY A 322 8.34 13.77 1.17
CA GLY A 322 7.16 14.42 1.76
C GLY A 322 5.85 13.63 1.60
N ALA A 323 5.69 12.95 0.45
CA ALA A 323 4.52 12.11 0.20
C ALA A 323 4.41 10.88 1.12
N TYR A 324 5.51 10.39 1.70
CA TYR A 324 5.53 9.25 2.61
C TYR A 324 5.18 9.62 4.06
N ARG A 325 5.02 10.91 4.38
CA ARG A 325 4.71 11.36 5.75
C ARG A 325 3.39 10.82 6.28
N ILE A 326 2.43 10.47 5.42
CA ILE A 326 1.17 9.85 5.85
C ILE A 326 1.35 8.45 6.47
N PHE A 327 2.50 7.82 6.28
CA PHE A 327 2.81 6.51 6.87
C PHE A 327 3.56 6.61 8.20
N VAL A 328 3.83 7.82 8.69
CA VAL A 328 4.56 8.07 9.95
C VAL A 328 3.65 8.82 10.90
N LYS A 329 3.17 8.15 11.94
CA LYS A 329 2.22 8.67 12.92
C LYS A 329 2.93 9.46 14.01
#